data_AF-A0A2G9MFN6-F1
#
_entry.id   AF-A0A2G9MFN6-F1
#
_cell.length_a   1.000
_cell.length_b   1.000
_cell.length_c   1.000
_cell.angle_alpha   90.00
_cell.angle_beta   90.00
_cell.angle_gamma   90.00
#
_symmetry.space_group_name_H-M   'P 1'
#
loop_
_entity.id
_entity.type
_entity.pdbx_description
1 polymer ?
#
loop_
_entity_poly.entity_id
_entity_poly.type
_entity_poly.pdbx_seq_one_letter_code
_entity_poly.pdbx_strand_id
1 'polypeptide(L)'
;MKQYTQKELEEFTKGFKKAADIISMEKPDHILAPVIGAVPFVDVLSIVNRHFPLEIVSYPPNSSRFANRDELMRKWDINFLRENYANEGLKIMTIDEVISGSSAVKGYIQFRRAIEDLARERSKGLENEIEALKHYTRKLGKKISYQILGITENRGKRITHSFSRLMNKKIARRINFSKIFTMDNVDLNTVRLKVGPINAQGRQNYLPEIERFEISSEYLEFLQDIARCVGADPKNVNPVNLGKIKESLSEYLK
;
A
#
# COMPACT_ATOMS: atom_id res chain seq x y z
N MET A 1 -6.08 -9.71 26.78
CA MET A 1 -4.69 -9.50 27.28
C MET A 1 -3.96 -8.67 26.22
N LYS A 2 -3.31 -7.55 26.57
CA LYS A 2 -2.65 -6.70 25.58
C LYS A 2 -1.50 -7.44 24.90
N GLN A 3 -1.39 -7.34 23.58
CA GLN A 3 -0.39 -8.07 22.77
C GLN A 3 1.00 -7.42 22.76
N TYR A 4 1.16 -6.32 23.49
CA TYR A 4 2.36 -5.50 23.52
C TYR A 4 2.55 -4.83 24.88
N THR A 5 3.81 -4.59 25.20
CA THR A 5 4.25 -3.75 26.32
C THR A 5 4.23 -2.27 25.93
N GLN A 6 4.26 -1.40 26.93
CA GLN A 6 4.37 0.06 26.71
C GLN A 6 5.61 0.44 25.88
N LYS A 7 6.75 -0.20 26.17
CA LYS A 7 8.00 0.03 25.44
C LYS A 7 7.90 -0.35 23.96
N GLU A 8 7.32 -1.52 23.66
CA GLU A 8 7.11 -1.94 22.27
C GLU A 8 6.18 -0.98 21.52
N LEU A 9 5.12 -0.49 22.19
CA LEU A 9 4.20 0.50 21.62
C LEU A 9 4.90 1.84 21.31
N GLU A 10 5.76 2.32 22.21
CA GLU A 10 6.54 3.54 21.99
C GLU A 10 7.52 3.42 20.82
N GLU A 11 8.20 2.28 20.70
CA GLU A 11 9.10 1.99 19.58
C GLU A 11 8.34 1.94 18.25
N PHE A 12 7.20 1.27 18.23
CA PHE A 12 6.30 1.22 17.08
C PHE A 12 5.85 2.62 16.66
N THR A 13 5.38 3.41 17.61
CA THR A 13 4.91 4.77 17.37
C THR A 13 6.04 5.68 16.84
N LYS A 14 7.26 5.57 17.37
CA LYS A 14 8.44 6.27 16.84
C LYS A 14 8.75 5.88 15.40
N GLY A 15 8.61 4.60 15.06
CA GLY A 15 8.76 4.12 13.68
C GLY A 15 7.76 4.76 12.72
N PHE A 16 6.49 4.88 13.14
CA PHE A 16 5.46 5.55 12.34
C PHE A 16 5.64 7.07 12.24
N LYS A 17 6.15 7.75 13.28
CA LYS A 17 6.56 9.15 13.17
C LYS A 17 7.63 9.35 12.10
N LYS A 18 8.65 8.49 12.09
CA LYS A 18 9.67 8.49 11.04
C LYS A 18 9.09 8.20 9.64
N ALA A 19 8.09 7.33 9.54
CA ALA A 19 7.39 7.08 8.29
C ALA A 19 6.65 8.33 7.80
N ALA A 20 5.92 9.01 8.70
CA ALA A 20 5.23 10.26 8.41
C ALA A 20 6.19 11.38 7.98
N ASP A 21 7.36 11.48 8.60
CA ASP A 21 8.40 12.45 8.21
C ASP A 21 8.89 12.19 6.79
N ILE A 22 9.15 10.92 6.43
CA ILE A 22 9.58 10.54 5.08
C ILE A 22 8.51 10.90 4.05
N ILE A 23 7.24 10.57 4.33
CA ILE A 23 6.13 10.90 3.44
C ILE A 23 6.03 12.41 3.24
N SER A 24 6.13 13.19 4.31
CA SER A 24 6.08 14.66 4.28
C SER A 24 7.26 15.27 3.51
N MET A 25 8.44 14.66 3.58
CA MET A 25 9.62 15.10 2.83
C MET A 25 9.53 14.80 1.34
N GLU A 26 9.07 13.59 0.97
CA GLU A 26 8.98 13.18 -0.43
C GLU A 26 7.83 13.88 -1.17
N LYS A 27 6.80 14.31 -0.44
CA LYS A 27 5.60 15.00 -0.96
C LYS A 27 4.99 14.23 -2.14
N PRO A 28 4.52 13.00 -1.93
CA PRO A 28 3.85 12.25 -2.98
C PRO A 28 2.53 12.94 -3.36
N ASP A 29 2.16 12.85 -4.64
CA ASP A 29 0.84 13.25 -5.13
C ASP A 29 -0.21 12.21 -4.73
N HIS A 30 0.19 10.93 -4.63
CA HIS A 30 -0.67 9.84 -4.16
C HIS A 30 0.07 8.86 -3.26
N ILE A 31 -0.67 8.35 -2.27
CA ILE A 31 -0.21 7.28 -1.38
C ILE A 31 -1.01 6.02 -1.68
N LEU A 32 -0.34 4.91 -1.99
CA LEU A 32 -0.99 3.63 -2.18
C LEU A 32 -0.77 2.74 -0.96
N ALA A 33 -1.84 2.38 -0.26
CA ALA A 33 -1.81 1.50 0.91
C ALA A 33 -2.63 0.24 0.60
N PRO A 34 -1.99 -0.92 0.31
CA PRO A 34 -2.71 -2.14 -0.02
C PRO A 34 -3.85 -2.46 0.94
N VAL A 35 -5.02 -2.77 0.38
CA VAL A 35 -6.26 -2.97 1.17
C VAL A 35 -6.13 -4.08 2.21
N ILE A 36 -5.23 -5.04 1.97
CA ILE A 36 -4.86 -6.07 2.94
C ILE A 36 -3.53 -5.66 3.58
N GLY A 37 -3.52 -5.56 4.91
CA GLY A 37 -2.30 -5.37 5.71
C GLY A 37 -1.93 -3.91 5.97
N ALA A 38 -2.11 -3.01 4.99
CA ALA A 38 -1.67 -1.61 5.14
C ALA A 38 -2.78 -0.64 5.59
N VAL A 39 -4.05 -1.06 5.66
CA VAL A 39 -5.14 -0.22 6.20
C VAL A 39 -4.81 0.28 7.62
N PRO A 40 -4.47 -0.59 8.59
CA PRO A 40 -4.10 -0.15 9.93
C PRO A 40 -2.93 0.84 9.96
N PHE A 41 -2.01 0.78 9.00
CA PHE A 41 -0.89 1.72 8.93
C PHE A 41 -1.35 3.14 8.61
N VAL A 42 -2.38 3.29 7.79
CA VAL A 42 -2.96 4.60 7.47
C VAL A 42 -3.65 5.18 8.71
N ASP A 43 -4.39 4.36 9.45
CA ASP A 43 -5.02 4.78 10.71
C ASP A 43 -3.96 5.26 11.71
N VAL A 44 -2.89 4.47 11.90
CA VAL A 44 -1.77 4.85 12.77
C VAL A 44 -1.08 6.13 12.28
N LEU A 45 -0.83 6.28 10.98
CA LEU A 45 -0.22 7.49 10.40
C LEU A 45 -1.06 8.74 10.67
N SER A 46 -2.39 8.63 10.57
CA SER A 46 -3.32 9.73 10.86
C SER A 46 -3.30 10.18 12.33
N ILE A 47 -3.01 9.24 13.25
CA ILE A 47 -2.89 9.52 14.69
C ILE A 47 -1.53 10.14 15.00
N VAL A 48 -0.43 9.57 14.48
CA VAL A 48 0.92 10.06 14.81
C VAL A 48 1.26 11.37 14.10
N ASN A 49 0.56 11.69 13.02
CA ASN A 49 0.69 12.95 12.28
C ASN A 49 -0.70 13.51 11.93
N ARG A 50 -1.12 14.55 12.67
CA ARG A 50 -2.41 15.24 12.45
C ARG A 50 -2.56 15.89 11.06
N HIS A 51 -1.47 16.07 10.33
CA HIS A 51 -1.44 16.62 8.98
C HIS A 51 -1.19 15.54 7.92
N PHE A 52 -1.38 14.27 8.26
CA PHE A 52 -1.27 13.19 7.30
C PHE A 52 -2.34 13.34 6.20
N PRO A 53 -1.95 13.32 4.91
CA PRO A 53 -2.84 13.68 3.81
C PRO A 53 -3.74 12.48 3.43
N LEU A 54 -4.84 12.30 4.16
CA LEU A 54 -5.80 11.19 3.94
C LEU A 54 -6.49 11.27 2.57
N GLU A 55 -6.60 12.46 2.00
CA GLU A 55 -7.22 12.76 0.73
C GLU A 55 -6.48 12.17 -0.48
N ILE A 56 -5.18 11.92 -0.36
CA ILE A 56 -4.37 11.34 -1.45
C ILE A 56 -4.14 9.83 -1.31
N VAL A 57 -4.69 9.20 -0.26
CA VAL A 57 -4.55 7.75 -0.04
C VAL A 57 -5.55 6.97 -0.90
N SER A 58 -5.05 5.93 -1.57
CA SER A 58 -5.81 4.94 -2.36
C SER A 58 -5.42 3.53 -1.93
N TYR A 59 -6.34 2.56 -2.11
CA TYR A 59 -6.21 1.22 -1.50
C TYR A 59 -6.20 0.08 -2.54
N PRO A 60 -5.06 -0.16 -3.22
CA PRO A 60 -4.99 -1.17 -4.27
C PRO A 60 -5.11 -2.60 -3.73
N PRO A 61 -5.55 -3.57 -4.56
CA PRO A 61 -5.66 -4.97 -4.19
C PRO A 61 -4.32 -5.72 -4.24
N ASN A 62 -3.26 -5.15 -3.65
CA ASN A 62 -1.92 -5.72 -3.72
C ASN A 62 -1.70 -6.80 -2.65
N SER A 63 -2.26 -7.99 -2.86
CA SER A 63 -2.03 -9.14 -1.97
C SER A 63 -1.98 -10.47 -2.71
N SER A 64 -1.04 -11.34 -2.30
CA SER A 64 -0.92 -12.69 -2.84
C SER A 64 -2.13 -13.59 -2.53
N ARG A 65 -3.08 -13.13 -1.71
CA ARG A 65 -4.31 -13.85 -1.38
C ARG A 65 -5.43 -13.60 -2.39
N PHE A 66 -5.29 -12.61 -3.28
CA PHE A 66 -6.24 -12.44 -4.40
C PHE A 66 -5.97 -13.44 -5.52
N ALA A 67 -7.04 -14.06 -6.03
CA ALA A 67 -6.96 -14.80 -7.28
C ALA A 67 -6.60 -13.85 -8.44
N ASN A 68 -5.77 -14.32 -9.38
CA ASN A 68 -5.30 -13.52 -10.53
C ASN A 68 -4.72 -12.14 -10.15
N ARG A 69 -4.07 -12.05 -8.99
CA ARG A 69 -3.50 -10.81 -8.43
C ARG A 69 -2.74 -9.95 -9.45
N ASP A 70 -2.00 -10.57 -10.36
CA ASP A 70 -1.19 -9.83 -11.34
C ASP A 70 -2.04 -9.10 -12.38
N GLU A 71 -3.11 -9.74 -12.87
CA GLU A 71 -4.08 -9.09 -13.75
C GLU A 71 -4.87 -8.01 -12.99
N LEU A 72 -5.29 -8.35 -11.77
CA LEU A 72 -6.01 -7.45 -10.87
C LEU A 72 -5.24 -6.15 -10.63
N MET A 73 -3.98 -6.26 -10.22
CA MET A 73 -3.11 -5.10 -9.99
C MET A 73 -2.84 -4.32 -11.27
N ARG A 74 -2.58 -5.00 -12.40
CA ARG A 74 -2.31 -4.33 -13.67
C ARG A 74 -3.50 -3.50 -14.14
N LYS A 75 -4.72 -4.04 -14.05
CA LYS A 75 -5.96 -3.33 -14.40
C LYS A 75 -6.26 -2.18 -13.43
N TRP A 76 -6.03 -2.39 -12.13
CA TRP A 76 -6.16 -1.33 -11.14
C TRP A 76 -5.18 -0.19 -11.42
N ASP A 77 -3.89 -0.50 -11.60
CA ASP A 77 -2.83 0.49 -11.85
C ASP A 77 -3.08 1.28 -13.15
N ILE A 78 -3.55 0.66 -14.23
CA ILE A 78 -3.82 1.40 -15.49
C ILE A 78 -5.02 2.35 -15.33
N ASN A 79 -6.08 1.93 -14.64
CA ASN A 79 -7.24 2.79 -14.39
C ASN A 79 -6.84 3.96 -13.49
N PHE A 80 -6.12 3.68 -12.41
CA PHE A 80 -5.54 4.70 -11.55
C PHE A 80 -4.69 5.71 -12.34
N LEU A 81 -3.81 5.25 -13.22
CA LEU A 81 -2.98 6.13 -14.04
C LEU A 81 -3.81 6.96 -15.02
N ARG A 82 -4.86 6.41 -15.64
CA ARG A 82 -5.74 7.17 -16.54
C ARG A 82 -6.48 8.29 -15.82
N GLU A 83 -6.94 8.03 -14.61
CA GLU A 83 -7.69 9.00 -13.81
C GLU A 83 -6.79 10.11 -13.22
N ASN A 84 -5.55 9.78 -12.84
CA ASN A 84 -4.71 10.67 -12.03
C ASN A 84 -3.51 11.29 -12.78
N TYR A 85 -3.11 10.78 -13.95
CA TYR A 85 -1.97 11.33 -14.69
C TYR A 85 -2.37 12.39 -15.73
N ALA A 86 -2.26 13.66 -15.36
CA ALA A 86 -2.58 14.83 -16.20
C ALA A 86 -1.42 15.34 -17.09
N ASN A 87 -0.43 14.50 -17.42
CA ASN A 87 0.77 14.86 -18.21
C ASN A 87 1.81 15.81 -17.57
N GLU A 88 1.66 16.26 -16.33
CA GLU A 88 2.59 17.22 -15.69
C GLU A 88 3.66 16.57 -14.80
N GLY A 89 3.43 15.33 -14.38
CA GLY A 89 4.28 14.60 -13.44
C GLY A 89 3.38 13.88 -12.45
N LEU A 90 3.83 12.75 -11.90
CA LEU A 90 3.05 12.01 -10.90
C LEU A 90 3.99 11.27 -9.96
N LYS A 91 3.94 11.62 -8.67
CA LYS A 91 4.72 11.01 -7.60
C LYS A 91 3.84 10.11 -6.75
N ILE A 92 4.12 8.82 -6.81
CA ILE A 92 3.38 7.81 -6.08
C ILE A 92 4.28 7.20 -5.03
N MET A 93 3.80 7.11 -3.80
CA MET A 93 4.45 6.35 -2.74
C MET A 93 3.54 5.21 -2.27
N THR A 94 4.02 3.98 -2.32
CA THR A 94 3.37 2.83 -1.71
C THR A 94 3.85 2.65 -0.28
N ILE A 95 2.94 2.44 0.66
CA ILE A 95 3.24 2.02 2.04
C ILE A 95 2.76 0.60 2.20
N ASP A 96 3.66 -0.33 2.49
CA ASP A 96 3.34 -1.76 2.52
C ASP A 96 4.09 -2.47 3.66
N GLU A 97 3.48 -3.54 4.16
CA GLU A 97 4.14 -4.46 5.07
C GLU A 97 5.11 -5.34 4.29
N VAL A 98 6.40 -5.24 4.61
CA VAL A 98 7.45 -5.91 3.84
C VAL A 98 8.15 -6.97 4.69
N ILE A 99 7.75 -8.23 4.49
CA ILE A 99 8.39 -9.39 5.12
C ILE A 99 9.67 -9.77 4.34
N SER A 100 9.53 -10.14 3.06
CA SER A 100 10.65 -10.53 2.18
C SER A 100 10.84 -9.57 0.99
N GLY A 101 9.88 -8.68 0.77
CA GLY A 101 9.82 -7.76 -0.37
C GLY A 101 9.21 -8.35 -1.63
N SER A 102 8.85 -9.64 -1.66
CA SER A 102 8.30 -10.27 -2.87
C SER A 102 7.00 -9.61 -3.37
N SER A 103 6.05 -9.31 -2.47
CA SER A 103 4.78 -8.67 -2.84
C SER A 103 5.00 -7.25 -3.36
N ALA A 104 5.84 -6.46 -2.69
CA ALA A 104 6.23 -5.12 -3.12
C ALA A 104 6.93 -5.12 -4.50
N VAL A 105 7.84 -6.07 -4.76
CA VAL A 105 8.47 -6.25 -6.08
C VAL A 105 7.43 -6.57 -7.15
N LYS A 106 6.52 -7.51 -6.87
CA LYS A 106 5.43 -7.84 -7.80
C LYS A 106 4.49 -6.65 -8.03
N GLY A 107 4.25 -5.81 -7.04
CA GLY A 107 3.50 -4.54 -7.15
C GLY A 107 4.17 -3.63 -8.15
N TYR A 108 5.43 -3.32 -7.91
CA TYR A 108 6.24 -2.50 -8.81
C TYR A 108 6.27 -3.04 -10.25
N ILE A 109 6.39 -4.35 -10.45
CA ILE A 109 6.39 -4.95 -11.79
C ILE A 109 5.05 -4.70 -12.52
N GLN A 110 3.91 -4.90 -11.86
CA GLN A 110 2.61 -4.64 -12.49
C GLN A 110 2.40 -3.16 -12.77
N PHE A 111 2.83 -2.29 -11.86
CA PHE A 111 2.81 -0.84 -12.08
C PHE A 111 3.62 -0.43 -13.32
N ARG A 112 4.82 -1.02 -13.51
CA ARG A 112 5.63 -0.79 -14.72
C ARG A 112 4.94 -1.29 -15.99
N ARG A 113 4.23 -2.41 -15.92
CA ARG A 113 3.42 -2.92 -17.04
C ARG A 113 2.22 -2.03 -17.35
N ALA A 114 1.59 -1.43 -16.33
CA ALA A 114 0.52 -0.46 -16.53
C ALA A 114 1.01 0.80 -17.25
N ILE A 115 2.23 1.28 -16.95
CA ILE A 115 2.88 2.36 -17.72
C ILE A 115 3.07 1.96 -19.20
N GLU A 116 3.52 0.74 -19.46
CA GLU A 116 3.71 0.23 -20.83
C GLU A 116 2.39 0.10 -21.58
N ASP A 117 1.30 -0.29 -20.91
CA ASP A 117 -0.02 -0.36 -21.51
C ASP A 117 -0.58 1.01 -21.86
N LEU A 118 -0.44 1.98 -20.95
CA LEU A 118 -0.81 3.37 -21.23
C LEU A 118 0.01 3.95 -22.40
N ALA A 119 1.29 3.58 -22.51
CA ALA A 119 2.11 3.95 -23.67
C ALA A 119 1.64 3.27 -24.96
N ARG A 120 1.18 2.01 -24.88
CA ARG A 120 0.61 1.26 -26.02
C ARG A 120 -0.66 1.92 -26.53
N GLU A 121 -1.54 2.35 -25.64
CA GLU A 121 -2.76 3.10 -26.00
C GLU A 121 -2.44 4.39 -26.76
N ARG A 122 -1.40 5.11 -26.33
CA ARG A 122 -0.97 6.36 -26.96
C ARG A 122 -0.20 6.17 -28.27
N SER A 123 0.31 4.97 -28.54
CA SER A 123 1.07 4.67 -29.77
C SER A 123 0.22 4.04 -30.87
N LYS A 124 -0.97 3.53 -30.54
CA LYS A 124 -1.88 2.89 -31.47
C LYS A 124 -2.28 3.84 -32.62
N GLY A 125 -2.19 3.36 -33.85
CA GLY A 125 -2.57 4.12 -35.05
C GLY A 125 -1.49 5.08 -35.57
N LEU A 126 -0.29 5.08 -34.99
CA LEU A 126 0.84 5.86 -35.50
C LEU A 126 1.63 5.07 -36.55
N GLU A 127 2.24 5.78 -37.51
CA GLU A 127 2.97 5.19 -38.64
C GLU A 127 4.07 4.20 -38.23
N ASN A 128 4.78 4.47 -37.13
CA ASN A 128 5.74 3.55 -36.52
C ASN A 128 5.40 3.28 -35.05
N GLU A 129 4.41 2.41 -34.83
CA GLU A 129 3.90 2.08 -33.49
C GLU A 129 4.99 1.60 -32.52
N ILE A 130 5.96 0.80 -32.99
CA ILE A 130 7.01 0.23 -32.13
C ILE A 130 7.94 1.33 -31.59
N GLU A 131 8.34 2.26 -32.45
CA GLU A 131 9.17 3.39 -32.04
C GLU A 131 8.39 4.35 -31.14
N ALA A 132 7.13 4.63 -31.49
CA ALA A 132 6.24 5.44 -30.67
C ALA A 132 6.03 4.84 -29.27
N LEU A 133 5.82 3.52 -29.17
CA LEU A 133 5.71 2.82 -27.89
C LEU A 133 6.95 3.01 -27.03
N LYS A 134 8.15 2.79 -27.60
CA LYS A 134 9.42 3.00 -26.88
C LYS A 134 9.55 4.44 -26.39
N HIS A 135 9.21 5.41 -27.24
CA HIS A 135 9.24 6.82 -26.90
C HIS A 135 8.27 7.15 -25.75
N TYR A 136 7.00 6.73 -25.84
CA TYR A 136 5.99 6.99 -24.82
C TYR A 136 6.30 6.30 -23.51
N THR A 137 6.75 5.04 -23.51
CA THR A 137 7.16 4.32 -22.30
C THR A 137 8.30 5.05 -21.58
N ARG A 138 9.30 5.55 -22.33
CA ARG A 138 10.41 6.33 -21.75
C ARG A 138 9.92 7.68 -21.21
N LYS A 139 9.03 8.36 -21.94
CA LYS A 139 8.46 9.66 -21.53
C LYS A 139 7.63 9.52 -20.26
N LEU A 140 6.71 8.54 -20.19
CA LEU A 140 5.91 8.25 -19.01
C LEU A 140 6.79 7.83 -17.83
N GLY A 141 7.76 6.94 -18.05
CA GLY A 141 8.67 6.48 -16.99
C GLY A 141 9.59 7.57 -16.42
N LYS A 142 9.75 8.71 -17.09
CA LYS A 142 10.43 9.91 -16.56
C LYS A 142 9.50 10.83 -15.78
N LYS A 143 8.21 10.85 -16.14
CA LYS A 143 7.19 11.73 -15.54
C LYS A 143 6.49 11.10 -14.34
N ILE A 144 6.38 9.78 -14.32
CA ILE A 144 5.69 9.01 -13.28
C ILE A 144 6.74 8.31 -12.43
N SER A 145 6.89 8.74 -11.18
CA SER A 145 7.77 8.11 -10.20
C SER A 145 6.96 7.27 -9.22
N TYR A 146 7.47 6.09 -8.90
CA TYR A 146 6.87 5.16 -7.94
C TYR A 146 7.92 4.76 -6.92
N GLN A 147 7.65 5.06 -5.65
CA GLN A 147 8.51 4.71 -4.52
C GLN A 147 7.79 3.76 -3.58
N ILE A 148 8.55 2.91 -2.89
CA ILE A 148 8.04 1.97 -1.91
C ILE A 148 8.62 2.33 -0.55
N LEU A 149 7.76 2.60 0.42
CA LEU A 149 8.09 2.69 1.83
C LEU A 149 7.68 1.39 2.53
N GLY A 150 8.63 0.46 2.64
CA GLY A 150 8.42 -0.83 3.30
C GLY A 150 8.53 -0.73 4.81
N ILE A 151 7.49 -1.15 5.52
CA ILE A 151 7.50 -1.32 6.97
C ILE A 151 7.91 -2.76 7.26
N THR A 152 9.08 -2.95 7.87
CA THR A 152 9.71 -4.26 8.03
C THR A 152 10.00 -4.56 9.49
N GLU A 153 9.82 -5.79 9.94
CA GLU A 153 10.21 -6.22 11.29
C GLU A 153 11.66 -6.75 11.33
N ASN A 154 12.37 -6.50 12.43
CA ASN A 154 13.74 -7.00 12.67
C ASN A 154 13.77 -8.51 13.00
N ARG A 155 13.14 -9.36 12.20
CA ARG A 155 13.04 -10.83 12.44
C ARG A 155 14.10 -11.67 11.73
N GLY A 156 15.22 -11.08 11.28
CA GLY A 156 16.29 -11.83 10.60
C GLY A 156 15.89 -12.46 9.26
N LYS A 157 14.67 -12.23 8.75
CA LYS A 157 14.23 -12.73 7.45
C LYS A 157 15.04 -12.04 6.34
N ARG A 158 15.65 -12.85 5.48
CA ARG A 158 16.48 -12.35 4.38
C ARG A 158 15.59 -11.69 3.33
N ILE A 159 15.85 -10.41 3.08
CA ILE A 159 15.26 -9.67 1.96
C ILE A 159 15.67 -10.36 0.65
N THR A 160 14.71 -10.50 -0.27
CA THR A 160 14.99 -11.08 -1.59
C THR A 160 15.96 -10.21 -2.38
N HIS A 161 16.80 -10.85 -3.20
CA HIS A 161 17.73 -10.12 -4.08
C HIS A 161 17.01 -9.08 -4.94
N SER A 162 15.82 -9.39 -5.45
CA SER A 162 15.01 -8.47 -6.24
C SER A 162 14.59 -7.21 -5.47
N PHE A 163 14.17 -7.33 -4.21
CA PHE A 163 13.84 -6.15 -3.40
C PHE A 163 15.10 -5.37 -3.01
N SER A 164 16.22 -6.05 -2.72
CA SER A 164 17.52 -5.38 -2.52
C SER A 164 17.95 -4.56 -3.74
N ARG A 165 17.69 -5.04 -4.97
CA ARG A 165 17.92 -4.25 -6.18
C ARG A 165 17.04 -3.00 -6.24
N LEU A 166 15.78 -3.06 -5.80
CA LEU A 166 14.91 -1.87 -5.73
C LEU A 166 15.42 -0.86 -4.70
N MET A 167 15.93 -1.32 -3.55
CA MET A 167 16.56 -0.44 -2.56
C MET A 167 17.82 0.22 -3.11
N ASN A 168 18.70 -0.54 -3.78
CA ASN A 168 19.92 0.00 -4.38
C ASN A 168 19.62 1.04 -5.48
N LYS A 169 18.50 0.89 -6.19
CA LYS A 169 18.00 1.86 -7.17
C LYS A 169 17.25 3.04 -6.55
N LYS A 170 17.15 3.12 -5.22
CA LYS A 170 16.37 4.12 -4.48
C LYS A 170 14.88 4.15 -4.86
N ILE A 171 14.36 3.04 -5.38
CA ILE A 171 12.92 2.84 -5.63
C ILE A 171 12.23 2.41 -4.34
N ALA A 172 12.92 1.65 -3.50
CA ALA A 172 12.41 1.21 -2.21
C ALA A 172 13.25 1.77 -1.06
N ARG A 173 12.58 2.15 0.02
CA ARG A 173 13.14 2.45 1.32
C ARG A 173 12.47 1.56 2.35
N ARG A 174 13.18 1.19 3.41
CA ARG A 174 12.60 0.45 4.53
C ARG A 174 12.73 1.21 5.84
N ILE A 175 11.74 1.01 6.70
CA ILE A 175 11.80 1.37 8.11
C ILE A 175 11.71 0.08 8.90
N ASN A 176 12.71 -0.13 9.77
CA ASN A 176 12.77 -1.31 10.61
C ASN A 176 12.03 -1.05 11.93
N PHE A 177 11.15 -1.98 12.29
CA PHE A 177 10.41 -2.02 13.53
C PHE A 177 10.88 -3.22 14.36
N SER A 178 10.86 -3.10 15.69
CA SER A 178 11.09 -4.24 16.58
C SER A 178 9.97 -5.27 16.45
N LYS A 179 8.72 -4.80 16.44
CA LYS A 179 7.51 -5.60 16.25
C LYS A 179 6.47 -4.84 15.42
N ILE A 180 5.74 -5.53 14.55
CA ILE A 180 4.59 -4.99 13.82
C ILE A 180 3.35 -5.72 14.34
N PHE A 181 2.52 -5.05 15.13
CA PHE A 181 1.41 -5.70 15.85
C PHE A 181 0.25 -6.14 14.94
N THR A 182 0.06 -5.43 13.83
CA THR A 182 -1.02 -5.67 12.88
C THR A 182 -0.73 -6.84 11.92
N MET A 183 0.52 -7.29 11.87
CA MET A 183 0.94 -8.39 11.00
C MET A 183 0.30 -9.70 11.47
N ASP A 184 -0.38 -10.38 10.54
CA ASP A 184 -1.08 -11.65 10.77
C ASP A 184 -2.13 -11.65 11.91
N ASN A 185 -2.52 -10.46 12.41
CA ASN A 185 -3.54 -10.32 13.44
C ASN A 185 -4.90 -9.93 12.82
N VAL A 186 -5.83 -10.88 12.78
CA VAL A 186 -7.17 -10.70 12.22
C VAL A 186 -8.00 -9.67 12.98
N ASP A 187 -7.81 -9.58 14.31
CA ASP A 187 -8.53 -8.66 15.17
C ASP A 187 -8.09 -7.22 14.94
N LEU A 188 -6.87 -7.01 14.42
CA LEU A 188 -6.33 -5.69 14.08
C LEU A 188 -6.45 -5.35 12.59
N ASN A 189 -7.20 -6.14 11.83
CA ASN A 189 -7.51 -5.84 10.44
C ASN A 189 -9.01 -5.53 10.33
N THR A 190 -9.36 -4.35 9.84
CA THR A 190 -10.75 -3.90 9.77
C THR A 190 -11.48 -4.39 8.51
N VAL A 191 -10.75 -4.83 7.49
CA VAL A 191 -11.33 -5.24 6.21
C VAL A 191 -11.59 -6.74 6.21
N ARG A 192 -12.84 -7.14 5.95
CA ARG A 192 -13.23 -8.53 5.66
C ARG A 192 -13.56 -8.62 4.18
N LEU A 193 -12.79 -9.41 3.45
CA LEU A 193 -12.99 -9.65 2.02
C LEU A 193 -13.88 -10.87 1.81
N LYS A 194 -14.66 -10.87 0.72
CA LYS A 194 -15.38 -12.05 0.31
C LYS A 194 -14.43 -13.20 0.01
N VAL A 195 -14.79 -14.36 0.55
CA VAL A 195 -14.00 -15.57 0.51
C VAL A 195 -14.26 -16.29 -0.81
N GLY A 196 -13.20 -16.57 -1.56
CA GLY A 196 -13.24 -17.36 -2.80
C GLY A 196 -13.03 -18.86 -2.54
N PRO A 197 -12.88 -19.67 -3.60
CA PRO A 197 -12.51 -21.08 -3.45
C PRO A 197 -11.08 -21.21 -2.89
N ILE A 198 -10.83 -22.31 -2.16
CA ILE A 198 -9.48 -22.69 -1.73
C ILE A 198 -8.64 -23.01 -2.97
N ASN A 199 -7.41 -22.49 -3.04
CA ASN A 199 -6.51 -22.77 -4.16
C ASN A 199 -5.88 -24.16 -4.09
N ALA A 200 -5.19 -24.55 -5.17
CA ALA A 200 -4.50 -25.85 -5.27
C ALA A 200 -3.44 -26.08 -4.18
N GLN A 201 -3.01 -25.04 -3.46
CA GLN A 201 -2.05 -25.13 -2.36
C GLN A 201 -2.74 -25.15 -0.98
N GLY A 202 -4.06 -25.36 -0.92
CA GLY A 202 -4.83 -25.42 0.32
C GLY A 202 -5.01 -24.07 1.01
N ARG A 203 -4.72 -22.96 0.33
CA ARG A 203 -4.85 -21.60 0.92
C ARG A 203 -6.14 -20.94 0.50
N GLN A 204 -6.70 -20.17 1.42
CA GLN A 204 -7.87 -19.36 1.17
C GLN A 204 -7.56 -18.25 0.15
N ASN A 205 -8.27 -18.25 -0.99
CA ASN A 205 -8.28 -17.09 -1.88
C ASN A 205 -9.36 -16.10 -1.46
N TYR A 206 -9.14 -14.82 -1.75
CA TYR A 206 -10.14 -13.79 -1.66
C TYR A 206 -10.59 -13.33 -3.05
N LEU A 207 -11.87 -13.00 -3.14
CA LEU A 207 -12.42 -12.24 -4.25
C LEU A 207 -12.05 -10.75 -4.05
N PRO A 208 -11.92 -9.96 -5.13
CA PRO A 208 -11.67 -8.52 -5.05
C PRO A 208 -12.94 -7.77 -4.65
N GLU A 209 -13.57 -8.16 -3.54
CA GLU A 209 -14.79 -7.57 -3.02
C GLU A 209 -14.73 -7.53 -1.49
N ILE A 210 -15.10 -6.39 -0.91
CA ILE A 210 -15.20 -6.23 0.54
C ILE A 210 -16.57 -6.75 0.99
N GLU A 211 -16.56 -7.76 1.86
CA GLU A 211 -17.78 -8.32 2.46
C GLU A 211 -18.34 -7.37 3.52
N ARG A 212 -17.48 -6.93 4.44
CA ARG A 212 -17.84 -6.00 5.51
C ARG A 212 -16.61 -5.33 6.13
N PHE A 213 -16.85 -4.28 6.88
CA PHE A 213 -15.89 -3.76 7.85
C PHE A 213 -16.18 -4.33 9.23
N GLU A 214 -15.13 -4.71 9.95
CA GLU A 214 -15.22 -5.27 11.30
C GLU A 214 -14.24 -4.51 12.20
N ILE A 215 -14.78 -3.62 13.03
CA ILE A 215 -14.00 -2.79 13.95
C ILE A 215 -14.12 -3.42 15.33
N SER A 216 -13.13 -4.22 15.71
CA SER A 216 -13.08 -4.87 17.02
C SER A 216 -12.80 -3.87 18.14
N SER A 217 -13.17 -4.22 19.38
CA SER A 217 -12.74 -3.50 20.58
C SER A 217 -11.22 -3.42 20.67
N GLU A 218 -10.54 -4.50 20.35
CA GLU A 218 -9.09 -4.65 20.38
C GLU A 218 -8.40 -3.69 19.42
N TYR A 219 -8.98 -3.50 18.24
CA TYR A 219 -8.49 -2.55 17.25
C TYR A 219 -8.67 -1.10 17.71
N LEU A 220 -9.84 -0.76 18.28
CA LEU A 220 -10.06 0.58 18.83
C LEU A 220 -9.13 0.85 20.02
N GLU A 221 -8.98 -0.10 20.95
CA GLU A 221 -8.05 0.00 22.07
C GLU A 221 -6.61 0.19 21.59
N PHE A 222 -6.20 -0.51 20.53
CA PHE A 222 -4.90 -0.36 19.91
C PHE A 222 -4.67 1.07 19.38
N LEU A 223 -5.63 1.62 18.63
CA LEU A 223 -5.52 2.98 18.13
C LEU A 223 -5.53 4.02 19.26
N GLN A 224 -6.34 3.81 20.30
CA GLN A 224 -6.39 4.67 21.49
C GLN A 224 -5.07 4.65 22.28
N ASP A 225 -4.45 3.48 22.43
CA ASP A 225 -3.15 3.33 23.08
C ASP A 225 -2.07 4.12 22.31
N ILE A 226 -2.10 4.09 20.97
CA ILE A 226 -1.21 4.92 20.14
C ILE A 226 -1.47 6.40 20.36
N ALA A 227 -2.74 6.83 20.38
CA ALA A 227 -3.08 8.23 20.67
C ALA A 227 -2.54 8.69 22.03
N ARG A 228 -2.73 7.89 23.09
CA ARG A 228 -2.14 8.18 24.41
C ARG A 228 -0.62 8.31 24.33
N CYS A 229 0.04 7.43 23.57
CA CYS A 229 1.50 7.44 23.38
C CYS A 229 2.01 8.72 22.70
N VAL A 230 1.22 9.34 21.81
CA VAL A 230 1.60 10.58 21.11
C VAL A 230 1.03 11.85 21.73
N GLY A 231 0.24 11.75 22.80
CA GLY A 231 -0.44 12.88 23.41
C GLY A 231 -1.65 13.39 22.62
N ALA A 232 -2.24 12.55 21.76
CA ALA A 232 -3.53 12.82 21.11
C ALA A 232 -4.69 12.34 22.00
N ASP A 233 -5.89 12.90 21.81
CA ASP A 233 -7.07 12.50 22.58
C ASP A 233 -7.58 11.12 22.13
N PRO A 234 -7.51 10.07 22.97
CA PRO A 234 -7.95 8.73 22.61
C PRO A 234 -9.47 8.65 22.32
N LYS A 235 -10.30 9.55 22.86
CA LYS A 235 -11.75 9.50 22.65
C LYS A 235 -12.17 9.85 21.22
N ASN A 236 -11.32 10.55 20.49
CA ASN A 236 -11.61 11.04 19.14
C ASN A 236 -10.97 10.18 18.04
N VAL A 237 -10.39 9.04 18.40
CA VAL A 237 -9.73 8.15 17.45
C VAL A 237 -10.72 7.14 16.88
N ASN A 238 -10.80 7.11 15.55
CA ASN A 238 -11.64 6.18 14.80
C ASN A 238 -10.89 5.72 13.53
N PRO A 239 -11.24 4.56 12.95
CA PRO A 239 -10.74 4.18 11.64
C PRO A 239 -11.07 5.25 10.59
N VAL A 240 -10.12 5.53 9.70
CA VAL A 240 -10.24 6.58 8.68
C VAL A 240 -10.49 5.97 7.30
N ASN A 241 -10.97 6.79 6.35
CA ASN A 241 -11.11 6.43 4.93
C ASN A 241 -11.98 5.20 4.60
N LEU A 242 -12.86 4.75 5.51
CA LEU A 242 -13.72 3.57 5.27
C LEU A 242 -14.51 3.64 3.95
N GLY A 243 -14.99 4.82 3.55
CA GLY A 243 -15.66 5.04 2.26
C GLY A 243 -14.74 4.75 1.06
N LYS A 244 -13.54 5.35 1.05
CA LYS A 244 -12.54 5.09 -0.01
C LYS A 244 -12.10 3.64 -0.06
N ILE A 245 -11.93 2.99 1.10
CA ILE A 245 -11.59 1.57 1.17
C ILE A 245 -12.70 0.74 0.53
N LYS A 246 -13.97 1.05 0.82
CA LYS A 246 -15.14 0.36 0.25
C LYS A 246 -15.15 0.43 -1.28
N GLU A 247 -14.78 1.58 -1.82
CA GLU A 247 -14.81 1.86 -3.26
C GLU A 247 -13.54 1.38 -3.99
N SER A 248 -12.43 1.15 -3.28
CA SER A 248 -11.11 0.95 -3.92
C SER A 248 -11.02 -0.28 -4.81
N LEU A 249 -11.80 -1.33 -4.50
CA LEU A 249 -11.84 -2.55 -5.31
C LEU A 249 -12.75 -2.42 -6.54
N SER A 250 -13.64 -1.45 -6.57
CA SER A 250 -14.49 -1.17 -7.73
C SER A 250 -13.69 -0.58 -8.90
N GLU A 251 -12.55 0.08 -8.64
CA GLU A 251 -11.68 0.61 -9.69
C GLU A 251 -11.17 -0.48 -10.65
N TYR A 252 -11.03 -1.71 -10.18
CA TYR A 252 -10.69 -2.85 -11.04
C TYR A 252 -11.80 -3.21 -12.03
N LEU A 253 -13.06 -2.93 -11.67
CA LEU A 253 -14.23 -3.29 -12.47
C LEU A 253 -14.57 -2.23 -13.54
N LYS A 254 -13.88 -1.08 -13.55
CA LYS A 254 -14.02 -0.03 -14.57
C LYS A 254 -13.20 -0.35 -15.82
#